data_AF-A0A3C0DLH1-F1
#
_entry.id   AF-A0A3C0DLH1-F1
#
_cell.length_a   1.000
_cell.length_b   1.000
_cell.length_c   1.000
_cell.angle_alpha   90.00
_cell.angle_beta   90.00
_cell.angle_gamma   90.00
#
_symmetry.space_group_name_H-M   'P 1'
#
loop_
_entity.id
_entity.type
_entity.pdbx_description
1 polymer ?
#
loop_
_entity_poly.entity_id
_entity_poly.type
_entity_poly.pdbx_seq_one_letter_code
_entity_poly.pdbx_strand_id
1 'polypeptide(L)'
;MFTIKEFLRSEVKPALGCTEPGAVALAVARACEELQDRSAIDSITVKVSDSIYKNGMAVGIPGAYGAKGNAVAAALAALCGKSSFGLEALKDCRPELVPLAEAMVSKGQVRIMRCADLEGLLIDATVQSKIEEACCVIIGGHTNIVKVEYCGKVLFESDNVHRNASATAATNNSAATDNTAAAGASPDAIYQQMIGSYFMDILSLADKIDEEDIAHLLSGVTMNRKMADY
;
A
#
# COMPACT_ATOMS: atom_id res chain seq x y z
N MET A 1 19.01 -15.72 -12.07
CA MET A 1 17.73 -16.37 -11.75
C MET A 1 17.52 -16.19 -10.28
N PHE A 2 16.41 -15.58 -9.88
CA PHE A 2 16.03 -15.42 -8.48
C PHE A 2 15.84 -16.79 -7.82
N THR A 3 15.94 -16.80 -6.50
CA THR A 3 15.67 -17.97 -5.67
C THR A 3 14.21 -17.99 -5.23
N ILE A 4 13.69 -19.17 -4.90
CA ILE A 4 12.34 -19.28 -4.32
C ILE A 4 12.20 -18.45 -3.04
N LYS A 5 13.25 -18.41 -2.22
CA LYS A 5 13.33 -17.61 -0.98
C LYS A 5 13.18 -16.11 -1.23
N GLU A 6 13.86 -15.55 -2.24
CA GLU A 6 13.72 -14.14 -2.62
C GLU A 6 12.29 -13.82 -3.07
N PHE A 7 11.68 -14.69 -3.89
CA PHE A 7 10.30 -14.53 -4.35
C PHE A 7 9.28 -14.63 -3.20
N LEU A 8 9.39 -15.64 -2.34
CA LEU A 8 8.47 -15.80 -1.21
C LEU A 8 8.55 -14.62 -0.24
N ARG A 9 9.75 -14.04 -0.02
CA ARG A 9 9.90 -12.85 0.82
C ARG A 9 9.39 -11.57 0.14
N SER A 10 9.39 -11.49 -1.19
CA SER A 10 8.82 -10.34 -1.92
C SER A 10 7.30 -10.34 -1.91
N GLU A 11 6.68 -11.54 -1.99
CA GLU A 11 5.23 -11.71 -2.14
C GLU A 11 4.50 -11.99 -0.83
N VAL A 12 5.08 -12.73 0.10
CA VAL A 12 4.46 -13.10 1.38
C VAL A 12 4.83 -12.07 2.45
N LYS A 13 4.05 -10.98 2.50
CA LYS A 13 4.21 -9.87 3.44
C LYS A 13 3.02 -9.76 4.40
N PRO A 14 3.24 -9.33 5.66
CA PRO A 14 2.16 -9.06 6.60
C PRO A 14 1.16 -8.03 6.07
N ALA A 15 -0.12 -8.33 6.22
CA ALA A 15 -1.22 -7.40 6.05
C ALA A 15 -2.30 -7.77 7.07
N LEU A 16 -3.00 -6.79 7.62
CA LEU A 16 -4.10 -7.05 8.55
C LEU A 16 -5.28 -7.75 7.85
N GLY A 17 -5.39 -7.63 6.52
CA GLY A 17 -6.46 -8.20 5.70
C GLY A 17 -6.54 -7.48 4.36
N CYS A 18 -7.75 -7.11 3.90
CA CYS A 18 -7.96 -6.58 2.55
C CYS A 18 -7.02 -5.42 2.23
N THR A 19 -6.24 -5.59 1.16
CA THR A 19 -5.09 -4.76 0.86
C THR A 19 -5.50 -3.38 0.35
N GLU A 20 -6.73 -3.23 -0.16
CA GLU A 20 -7.22 -1.96 -0.68
C GLU A 20 -7.49 -0.93 0.43
N PRO A 21 -8.29 -1.20 1.48
CA PRO A 21 -8.39 -0.27 2.61
C PRO A 21 -7.06 -0.03 3.32
N GLY A 22 -6.20 -1.07 3.41
CA GLY A 22 -4.86 -0.95 3.99
C GLY A 22 -3.95 0.00 3.20
N ALA A 23 -3.97 -0.07 1.87
CA ALA A 23 -3.19 0.81 1.01
C ALA A 23 -3.72 2.25 1.02
N VAL A 24 -5.05 2.43 1.06
CA VAL A 24 -5.67 3.75 1.24
C VAL A 24 -5.25 4.35 2.59
N ALA A 25 -5.30 3.56 3.65
CA ALA A 25 -4.87 3.99 4.98
C ALA A 25 -3.37 4.34 5.01
N LEU A 26 -2.52 3.55 4.35
CA LEU A 26 -1.10 3.84 4.21
C LEU A 26 -0.84 5.19 3.53
N ALA A 27 -1.50 5.46 2.40
CA ALA A 27 -1.35 6.71 1.68
C ALA A 27 -1.78 7.92 2.53
N VAL A 28 -2.95 7.83 3.17
CA VAL A 28 -3.46 8.90 4.04
C VAL A 28 -2.58 9.11 5.27
N ALA A 29 -2.15 8.03 5.93
CA ALA A 29 -1.27 8.10 7.08
C ALA A 29 0.05 8.82 6.72
N ARG A 30 0.67 8.44 5.58
CA ARG A 30 1.90 9.07 5.10
C ARG A 30 1.72 10.55 4.83
N ALA A 31 0.63 10.95 4.19
CA ALA A 31 0.33 12.36 3.95
C ALA A 31 0.10 13.13 5.26
N CYS A 32 -0.61 12.53 6.23
CA CYS A 32 -0.83 13.12 7.55
C CYS A 32 0.45 13.28 8.38
N GLU A 33 1.51 12.50 8.13
CA GLU A 33 2.82 12.65 8.81
C GLU A 33 3.55 13.92 8.40
N GLU A 34 3.20 14.53 7.26
CA GLU A 34 3.81 15.77 6.79
C GLU A 34 3.14 17.04 7.35
N LEU A 35 1.91 16.92 7.85
CA LEU A 35 1.21 18.03 8.48
C LEU A 35 1.80 18.37 9.84
N GLN A 36 1.87 19.66 10.17
CA GLN A 36 2.33 20.13 11.48
C GLN A 36 1.32 19.80 12.58
N ASP A 37 0.03 19.87 12.27
CA ASP A 37 -1.05 19.53 13.18
C ASP A 37 -2.08 18.61 12.54
N ARG A 38 -1.93 17.31 12.80
CA ARG A 38 -2.89 16.28 12.38
C ARG A 38 -4.31 16.50 12.91
N SER A 39 -4.46 17.16 14.05
CA SER A 39 -5.80 17.39 14.63
C SER A 39 -6.59 18.47 13.88
N ALA A 40 -5.93 19.25 13.02
CA ALA A 40 -6.51 20.33 12.24
C ALA A 40 -6.98 19.91 10.83
N ILE A 41 -7.01 18.61 10.51
CA ILE A 41 -7.46 18.13 9.19
C ILE A 41 -8.94 18.50 8.97
N ASP A 42 -9.19 19.33 7.97
CA ASP A 42 -10.54 19.73 7.56
C ASP A 42 -11.13 18.76 6.54
N SER A 43 -10.31 18.29 5.60
CA SER A 43 -10.75 17.36 4.56
C SER A 43 -9.67 16.38 4.09
N ILE A 44 -10.13 15.23 3.61
CA ILE A 44 -9.35 14.15 3.03
C ILE A 44 -9.99 13.81 1.68
N THR A 45 -9.21 13.88 0.62
CA THR A 45 -9.64 13.44 -0.72
C THR A 45 -8.70 12.35 -1.19
N VAL A 46 -9.25 11.19 -1.57
CA VAL A 46 -8.45 10.07 -2.08
C VAL A 46 -8.97 9.70 -3.46
N LYS A 47 -8.17 9.96 -4.50
CA LYS A 47 -8.43 9.47 -5.85
C LYS A 47 -7.86 8.07 -5.97
N VAL A 48 -8.64 7.15 -6.51
CA VAL A 48 -8.27 5.74 -6.60
C VAL A 48 -8.62 5.16 -7.96
N SER A 49 -7.83 4.19 -8.43
CA SER A 49 -8.18 3.44 -9.63
C SER A 49 -9.43 2.57 -9.43
N ASP A 50 -10.00 2.09 -10.53
CA ASP A 50 -11.23 1.28 -10.51
C ASP A 50 -11.13 0.06 -9.58
N SER A 51 -9.98 -0.63 -9.61
CA SER A 51 -9.73 -1.81 -8.78
C SER A 51 -9.75 -1.50 -7.29
N ILE A 52 -9.01 -0.46 -6.88
CA ILE A 52 -8.98 -0.02 -5.47
C ILE A 52 -10.36 0.46 -5.02
N TYR A 53 -11.08 1.18 -5.88
CA TYR A 53 -12.42 1.66 -5.56
C TYR A 53 -13.38 0.50 -5.27
N LYS A 54 -13.56 -0.43 -6.21
CA LYS A 54 -14.58 -1.48 -6.11
C LYS A 54 -14.24 -2.53 -5.06
N ASN A 55 -12.98 -2.94 -4.95
CA ASN A 55 -12.56 -3.98 -4.02
C ASN A 55 -12.56 -3.47 -2.57
N GLY A 56 -12.25 -2.19 -2.37
CA GLY A 56 -12.16 -1.60 -1.05
C GLY A 56 -13.44 -0.93 -0.54
N MET A 57 -14.49 -0.76 -1.35
CA MET A 57 -15.68 0.03 -0.97
C MET A 57 -16.49 -0.55 0.20
N ALA A 58 -16.66 -1.87 0.27
CA ALA A 58 -17.55 -2.52 1.25
C ALA A 58 -16.86 -3.62 2.09
N VAL A 59 -15.53 -3.72 1.96
CA VAL A 59 -14.76 -4.79 2.59
C VAL A 59 -14.39 -4.43 4.03
N GLY A 60 -14.28 -5.46 4.87
CA GLY A 60 -13.90 -5.29 6.27
C GLY A 60 -12.53 -4.65 6.42
N ILE A 61 -12.41 -3.72 7.38
CA ILE A 61 -11.15 -3.15 7.81
C ILE A 61 -10.70 -3.93 9.04
N PRO A 62 -9.68 -4.76 8.93
CA PRO A 62 -9.22 -5.56 10.04
C PRO A 62 -8.55 -4.67 11.11
N GLY A 63 -8.78 -5.01 12.39
CA GLY A 63 -8.39 -4.17 13.51
C GLY A 63 -9.29 -2.94 13.76
N ALA A 64 -10.35 -2.75 12.95
CA ALA A 64 -11.28 -1.62 13.07
C ALA A 64 -12.69 -2.03 13.52
N TYR A 65 -12.80 -3.10 14.33
CA TYR A 65 -14.01 -3.43 15.10
C TYR A 65 -15.31 -3.50 14.27
N GLY A 66 -15.23 -4.10 13.09
CA GLY A 66 -16.38 -4.28 12.18
C GLY A 66 -16.59 -3.15 11.16
N ALA A 67 -15.79 -2.07 11.22
CA ALA A 67 -15.79 -1.01 10.23
C ALA A 67 -15.41 -1.54 8.83
N LYS A 68 -15.94 -0.88 7.80
CA LYS A 68 -15.78 -1.30 6.40
C LYS A 68 -15.55 -0.11 5.50
N GLY A 69 -14.82 -0.34 4.41
CA GLY A 69 -14.76 0.58 3.29
C GLY A 69 -13.56 1.55 3.29
N ASN A 70 -13.09 1.90 2.10
CA ASN A 70 -11.97 2.83 1.88
C ASN A 70 -12.16 4.19 2.57
N ALA A 71 -13.38 4.72 2.61
CA ALA A 71 -13.66 6.01 3.24
C ALA A 71 -13.41 5.96 4.75
N VAL A 72 -13.84 4.89 5.43
CA VAL A 72 -13.61 4.73 6.87
C VAL A 72 -12.14 4.44 7.15
N ALA A 73 -11.46 3.68 6.29
CA ALA A 73 -10.02 3.43 6.42
C ALA A 73 -9.18 4.72 6.30
N ALA A 74 -9.53 5.59 5.35
CA ALA A 74 -8.91 6.91 5.21
C ALA A 74 -9.13 7.78 6.47
N ALA A 75 -10.36 7.81 7.00
CA ALA A 75 -10.66 8.56 8.21
C ALA A 75 -9.89 8.02 9.44
N LEU A 76 -9.85 6.70 9.63
CA LEU A 76 -9.08 6.07 10.70
C LEU A 76 -7.58 6.36 10.59
N ALA A 77 -7.05 6.37 9.37
CA ALA A 77 -5.65 6.68 9.12
C ALA A 77 -5.28 8.11 9.52
N ALA A 78 -6.17 9.08 9.31
CA ALA A 78 -5.96 10.44 9.80
C ALA A 78 -5.96 10.53 11.33
N LEU A 79 -6.75 9.71 12.01
CA LEU A 79 -6.85 9.70 13.48
C LEU A 79 -5.68 8.97 14.17
N CYS A 80 -5.25 7.83 13.63
CA CYS A 80 -4.27 6.96 14.30
C CYS A 80 -3.27 6.26 13.37
N GLY A 81 -3.34 6.52 12.07
CA GLY A 81 -2.52 5.84 11.07
C GLY A 81 -1.03 6.15 11.21
N LYS A 82 -0.22 5.11 10.96
CA LYS A 82 1.24 5.19 10.91
C LYS A 82 1.76 4.54 9.64
N SER A 83 2.42 5.31 8.78
CA SER A 83 2.89 4.81 7.48
C SER A 83 4.00 3.77 7.63
N SER A 84 4.77 3.84 8.74
CA SER A 84 5.84 2.90 9.08
C SER A 84 5.38 1.44 9.21
N PHE A 85 4.08 1.19 9.35
CA PHE A 85 3.50 -0.15 9.43
C PHE A 85 3.07 -0.72 8.06
N GLY A 86 3.27 0.01 6.96
CA GLY A 86 2.87 -0.45 5.63
C GLY A 86 1.38 -0.75 5.55
N LEU A 87 1.00 -1.95 5.10
CA LEU A 87 -0.41 -2.37 5.02
C LEU A 87 -1.07 -2.60 6.38
N GLU A 88 -0.29 -2.62 7.46
CA GLU A 88 -0.79 -2.63 8.83
C GLU A 88 -0.92 -1.21 9.42
N ALA A 89 -1.08 -0.17 8.58
CA ALA A 89 -1.15 1.24 8.99
C ALA A 89 -2.19 1.53 10.11
N LEU A 90 -3.22 0.69 10.24
CA LEU A 90 -4.29 0.79 11.23
C LEU A 90 -4.14 -0.17 12.43
N LYS A 91 -2.98 -0.80 12.61
CA LYS A 91 -2.73 -1.79 13.67
C LYS A 91 -3.00 -1.28 15.08
N ASP A 92 -2.75 0.01 15.32
CA ASP A 92 -2.97 0.66 16.62
C ASP A 92 -4.38 1.28 16.75
N CYS A 93 -5.30 0.94 15.83
CA CYS A 93 -6.69 1.39 15.90
C CYS A 93 -7.36 0.89 17.18
N ARG A 94 -8.17 1.76 17.78
CA ARG A 94 -8.93 1.49 19.00
C ARG A 94 -10.43 1.62 18.77
N PRO A 95 -11.29 0.92 19.54
CA PRO A 95 -12.74 0.92 19.30
C PRO A 95 -13.35 2.32 19.34
N GLU A 96 -12.80 3.20 20.18
CA GLU A 96 -13.33 4.56 20.38
C GLU A 96 -13.09 5.48 19.16
N LEU A 97 -12.18 5.10 18.26
CA LEU A 97 -11.87 5.87 17.05
C LEU A 97 -12.85 5.58 15.90
N VAL A 98 -13.50 4.40 15.90
CA VAL A 98 -14.40 4.00 14.81
C VAL A 98 -15.58 4.96 14.66
N PRO A 99 -16.33 5.32 15.73
CA PRO A 99 -17.42 6.29 15.60
C PRO A 99 -16.96 7.67 15.15
N LEU A 100 -15.74 8.09 15.52
CA LEU A 100 -15.17 9.37 15.09
C LEU A 100 -14.86 9.36 13.59
N ALA A 101 -14.27 8.26 13.10
CA ALA A 101 -14.00 8.08 11.68
C ALA A 101 -15.29 8.05 10.84
N GLU A 102 -16.31 7.32 11.28
CA GLU A 102 -17.63 7.31 10.63
C GLU A 102 -18.30 8.69 10.65
N ALA A 103 -18.12 9.46 11.74
CA ALA A 103 -18.59 10.84 11.82
C ALA A 103 -17.88 11.76 10.80
N MET A 104 -16.57 11.59 10.58
CA MET A 104 -15.85 12.34 9.54
C MET A 104 -16.39 12.03 8.13
N VAL A 105 -16.64 10.75 7.85
CA VAL A 105 -17.20 10.31 6.56
C VAL A 105 -18.61 10.87 6.36
N SER A 106 -19.49 10.75 7.35
CA SER A 106 -20.88 11.25 7.27
C SER A 106 -20.98 12.77 7.16
N LYS A 107 -20.02 13.53 7.73
CA LYS A 107 -19.89 14.98 7.55
C LYS A 107 -19.33 15.39 6.18
N GLY A 108 -18.95 14.44 5.33
CA GLY A 108 -18.36 14.71 4.03
C GLY A 108 -16.91 15.20 4.09
N GLN A 109 -16.24 15.05 5.24
CA GLN A 109 -14.82 15.40 5.39
C GLN A 109 -13.91 14.44 4.63
N VAL A 110 -14.38 13.22 4.32
CA VAL A 110 -13.63 12.23 3.54
C VAL A 110 -14.34 11.94 2.23
N ARG A 111 -13.62 12.05 1.12
CA ARG A 111 -14.13 11.76 -0.22
C ARG A 111 -13.23 10.78 -0.96
N ILE A 112 -13.80 9.65 -1.39
CA ILE A 112 -13.14 8.70 -2.28
C ILE A 112 -13.61 8.95 -3.71
N MET A 113 -12.69 9.31 -4.59
CA MET A 113 -12.97 9.61 -6.00
C MET A 113 -12.48 8.48 -6.89
N ARG A 114 -13.40 7.88 -7.66
CA ARG A 114 -13.06 6.84 -8.64
C ARG A 114 -12.50 7.46 -9.92
N CYS A 115 -11.29 7.05 -10.30
CA CYS A 115 -10.70 7.35 -11.59
C CYS A 115 -10.81 6.09 -12.48
N ALA A 116 -11.88 6.02 -13.28
CA ALA A 116 -12.20 4.83 -14.07
C ALA A 116 -11.25 4.58 -15.25
N ASP A 117 -10.62 5.63 -15.76
CA ASP A 117 -9.81 5.59 -16.99
C ASP A 117 -8.33 5.27 -16.74
N LEU A 118 -7.96 4.96 -15.49
CA LEU A 118 -6.58 4.68 -15.11
C LEU A 118 -6.35 3.18 -14.98
N GLU A 119 -5.46 2.65 -15.81
CA GLU A 119 -4.99 1.28 -15.72
C GLU A 119 -4.02 1.10 -14.55
N GLY A 120 -4.11 -0.04 -13.89
CA GLY A 120 -3.25 -0.40 -12.76
C GLY A 120 -3.74 0.11 -11.40
N LEU A 121 -2.87 -0.03 -10.40
CA LEU A 121 -3.12 0.42 -9.03
C LEU A 121 -2.71 1.88 -8.89
N LEU A 122 -3.65 2.74 -8.49
CA LEU A 122 -3.39 4.13 -8.12
C LEU A 122 -4.13 4.46 -6.83
N ILE A 123 -3.44 5.15 -5.94
CA ILE A 123 -4.01 5.87 -4.80
C ILE A 123 -3.30 7.23 -4.73
N ASP A 124 -4.04 8.32 -4.89
CA ASP A 124 -3.57 9.70 -4.71
C ASP A 124 -4.38 10.29 -3.55
N ALA A 125 -3.75 10.34 -2.38
CA ALA A 125 -4.35 10.81 -1.14
C ALA A 125 -3.88 12.24 -0.85
N THR A 126 -4.82 13.16 -0.73
CA THR A 126 -4.59 14.56 -0.32
C THR A 126 -5.28 14.80 1.02
N VAL A 127 -4.54 15.34 1.99
CA VAL A 127 -5.05 15.79 3.28
C VAL A 127 -4.84 17.29 3.40
N GLN A 128 -5.85 18.00 3.87
CA GLN A 128 -5.86 19.46 3.88
C GLN A 128 -6.42 19.99 5.20
N SER A 129 -5.73 20.98 5.75
CA SER A 129 -6.23 21.87 6.80
C SER A 129 -6.44 23.27 6.24
N LYS A 130 -6.83 24.24 7.07
CA LYS A 130 -6.98 25.65 6.66
C LYS A 130 -5.70 26.29 6.11
N ILE A 131 -4.53 25.78 6.48
CA ILE A 131 -3.23 26.45 6.24
C ILE A 131 -2.21 25.58 5.53
N GLU A 132 -2.39 24.26 5.53
CA GLU A 132 -1.43 23.31 4.97
C GLU A 132 -2.13 22.18 4.22
N GLU A 133 -1.41 21.62 3.26
CA GLU A 133 -1.84 20.49 2.45
C GLU A 133 -0.68 19.52 2.27
N ALA A 134 -0.96 18.23 2.34
CA ALA A 134 -0.02 17.18 2.01
C ALA A 134 -0.64 16.13 1.10
N CYS A 135 0.18 15.55 0.23
CA CYS A 135 -0.22 14.51 -0.71
C CYS A 135 0.74 13.32 -0.63
N CYS A 136 0.18 12.11 -0.78
CA CYS A 136 0.93 10.87 -0.96
C CYS A 136 0.32 10.09 -2.12
N VAL A 137 1.17 9.65 -3.06
CA VAL A 137 0.77 8.88 -4.24
C VAL A 137 1.41 7.49 -4.19
N ILE A 138 0.58 6.45 -4.37
CA ILE A 138 0.97 5.05 -4.48
C ILE A 138 0.58 4.55 -5.88
N ILE A 139 1.52 3.94 -6.61
CA ILE A 139 1.30 3.41 -7.97
C ILE A 139 1.88 2.00 -8.11
N GLY A 140 1.19 1.13 -8.86
CA GLY A 140 1.69 -0.17 -9.32
C GLY A 140 1.64 -1.28 -8.27
N GLY A 141 1.89 -0.96 -6.99
CA GLY A 141 1.77 -1.91 -5.87
C GLY A 141 1.23 -1.23 -4.61
N HIS A 142 0.52 -1.97 -3.77
CA HIS A 142 -0.21 -1.47 -2.59
C HIS A 142 0.66 -0.70 -1.56
N THR A 143 1.98 -0.86 -1.60
CA THR A 143 2.93 -0.19 -0.68
C THR A 143 3.93 0.70 -1.39
N ASN A 144 3.86 0.80 -2.72
CA ASN A 144 4.85 1.51 -3.54
C ASN A 144 4.52 3.01 -3.59
N ILE A 145 4.93 3.74 -2.55
CA ILE A 145 4.85 5.20 -2.51
C ILE A 145 5.80 5.75 -3.56
N VAL A 146 5.29 6.54 -4.50
CA VAL A 146 6.06 7.12 -5.61
C VAL A 146 6.20 8.62 -5.52
N LYS A 147 5.35 9.31 -4.75
CA LYS A 147 5.41 10.75 -4.55
C LYS A 147 4.88 11.14 -3.17
N VAL A 148 5.55 12.07 -2.52
CA VAL A 148 5.05 12.78 -1.33
C VAL A 148 5.30 14.28 -1.52
N GLU A 149 4.28 15.09 -1.27
CA GLU A 149 4.32 16.54 -1.45
C GLU A 149 3.72 17.23 -0.22
N TYR A 150 4.29 18.37 0.17
CA TYR A 150 3.78 19.23 1.24
C TYR A 150 3.77 20.69 0.76
N CYS A 151 2.60 21.32 0.78
CA CYS A 151 2.39 22.70 0.35
C CYS A 151 3.04 23.03 -1.01
N GLY A 152 2.86 22.16 -2.02
CA GLY A 152 3.42 22.33 -3.36
C GLY A 152 4.90 21.94 -3.50
N LYS A 153 5.58 21.58 -2.40
CA LYS A 153 6.98 21.16 -2.41
C LYS A 153 7.07 19.63 -2.40
N VAL A 154 7.67 19.06 -3.44
CA VAL A 154 7.97 17.63 -3.49
C VAL A 154 9.03 17.28 -2.45
N LEU A 155 8.67 16.38 -1.53
CA LEU A 155 9.56 15.89 -0.48
C LEU A 155 10.19 14.55 -0.86
N PHE A 156 9.47 13.76 -1.65
CA PHE A 156 9.92 12.48 -2.17
C PHE A 156 9.30 12.25 -3.54
N GLU A 157 10.10 11.75 -4.48
CA GLU A 157 9.63 11.28 -5.79
C GLU A 157 10.50 10.09 -6.22
N SER A 158 9.85 9.04 -6.71
CA SER A 158 10.52 7.86 -7.23
C SER A 158 10.68 7.95 -8.74
N ASP A 159 11.87 7.61 -9.24
CA ASP A 159 12.17 7.56 -10.69
C ASP A 159 11.28 6.57 -11.47
N ASN A 160 10.56 5.67 -10.77
CA ASN A 160 9.70 4.66 -11.38
C ASN A 160 8.36 5.20 -11.92
N VAL A 161 7.99 6.46 -11.65
CA VAL A 161 6.74 7.07 -12.16
C VAL A 161 6.72 7.13 -13.70
N HIS A 162 7.88 7.19 -14.35
CA HIS A 162 7.99 7.34 -15.80
C HIS A 162 8.09 6.03 -16.61
N ARG A 163 8.14 4.86 -15.96
CA ARG A 163 8.22 3.57 -16.67
C ARG A 163 6.86 2.96 -17.04
N ASN A 164 5.79 3.31 -16.33
CA ASN A 164 4.48 2.68 -16.52
C ASN A 164 3.55 3.45 -17.49
N ALA A 165 3.83 4.71 -17.80
CA ALA A 165 3.07 5.47 -18.81
C ALA A 165 3.56 5.22 -20.26
N SER A 166 4.69 4.52 -20.42
CA SER A 166 5.41 4.36 -21.68
C SER A 166 5.76 2.89 -22.00
N ALA A 167 5.11 1.92 -21.35
CA ALA A 167 5.30 0.49 -21.61
C ALA A 167 4.66 -0.02 -22.92
N THR A 168 4.44 0.86 -23.91
CA THR A 168 4.12 0.49 -25.30
C THR A 168 5.24 0.77 -26.30
N ALA A 169 6.42 1.25 -25.89
CA ALA A 169 7.55 1.33 -26.83
C ALA A 169 8.94 1.32 -26.17
N ALA A 170 9.74 0.33 -26.58
CA ALA A 170 11.21 0.31 -26.62
C ALA A 170 12.02 -0.01 -25.35
N THR A 171 12.61 -1.22 -25.39
CA THR A 171 13.99 -1.62 -25.10
C THR A 171 15.00 -0.54 -24.64
N ASN A 172 15.56 -0.74 -23.43
CA ASN A 172 17.00 -0.96 -23.12
C ASN A 172 17.49 -0.26 -21.84
N ASN A 173 18.15 -1.08 -21.00
CA ASN A 173 19.21 -0.82 -20.01
C ASN A 173 19.43 0.61 -19.48
N SER A 174 19.31 0.75 -18.16
CA SER A 174 20.35 1.42 -17.36
C SER A 174 20.32 0.96 -15.90
N ALA A 175 21.47 0.48 -15.44
CA ALA A 175 21.79 0.15 -14.05
C ALA A 175 22.13 1.41 -13.23
N ALA A 176 21.62 1.50 -12.01
CA ALA A 176 22.15 2.24 -10.84
C ALA A 176 21.18 1.95 -9.66
N THR A 177 21.48 1.11 -8.66
CA THR A 177 22.34 1.26 -7.45
C THR A 177 21.92 2.38 -6.49
N ASP A 178 21.20 2.02 -5.42
CA ASP A 178 21.70 2.02 -4.03
C ASP A 178 20.60 1.52 -3.05
N ASN A 179 20.81 0.40 -2.35
CA ASN A 179 21.47 0.23 -1.04
C ASN A 179 20.67 0.72 0.17
N THR A 180 19.81 -0.16 0.71
CA THR A 180 19.88 -0.70 2.09
C THR A 180 18.76 -1.72 2.29
N ALA A 181 18.97 -2.96 1.85
CA ALA A 181 18.26 -4.14 2.31
C ALA A 181 19.09 -5.37 1.93
N ALA A 182 19.04 -6.41 2.77
CA ALA A 182 19.82 -7.64 2.63
C ALA A 182 19.91 -8.15 1.18
N ALA A 183 21.09 -8.63 0.79
CA ALA A 183 21.46 -9.10 -0.55
C ALA A 183 20.42 -10.01 -1.21
N GLY A 184 19.46 -9.41 -1.92
CA GLY A 184 18.41 -10.11 -2.64
C GLY A 184 17.88 -9.26 -3.81
N ALA A 185 17.43 -9.91 -4.87
CA ALA A 185 16.87 -9.25 -6.05
C ALA A 185 15.64 -8.39 -5.70
N SER A 186 15.50 -7.21 -6.32
CA SER A 186 14.30 -6.37 -6.17
C SER A 186 13.06 -7.07 -6.76
N PRO A 187 11.83 -6.76 -6.28
CA PRO A 187 10.60 -7.36 -6.81
C PRO A 187 10.48 -7.24 -8.33
N ASP A 188 10.74 -6.05 -8.89
CA ASP A 188 10.74 -5.83 -10.35
C ASP A 188 11.76 -6.71 -11.08
N ALA A 189 12.95 -6.90 -10.51
CA ALA A 189 13.98 -7.75 -11.11
C ALA A 189 13.58 -9.24 -11.08
N ILE A 190 12.84 -9.68 -10.05
CA ILE A 190 12.28 -11.03 -9.96
C ILE A 190 11.23 -11.25 -11.07
N TYR A 191 10.29 -10.32 -11.23
CA TYR A 191 9.26 -10.41 -12.27
C TYR A 191 9.84 -10.44 -13.68
N GLN A 192 10.82 -9.59 -13.99
CA GLN A 192 11.47 -9.59 -15.31
C GLN A 192 12.21 -10.90 -15.59
N GLN A 193 12.88 -11.47 -14.59
CA GLN A 193 13.52 -12.78 -14.73
C GLN A 193 12.50 -13.90 -14.93
N MET A 194 11.33 -13.82 -14.27
CA MET A 194 10.26 -14.81 -14.39
C MET A 194 9.64 -14.81 -15.80
N ILE A 195 9.36 -13.63 -16.36
CA ILE A 195 8.82 -13.49 -17.73
C ILE A 195 9.78 -14.10 -18.77
N GLY A 196 11.09 -13.98 -18.55
CA GLY A 196 12.12 -14.55 -19.41
C GLY A 196 12.47 -16.02 -19.17
N SER A 197 11.86 -16.69 -18.18
CA SER A 197 12.19 -18.08 -17.80
C SER A 197 11.22 -19.09 -18.41
N TYR A 198 11.69 -20.31 -18.68
CA TYR A 198 10.79 -21.40 -19.06
C TYR A 198 9.96 -21.86 -17.85
N PHE A 199 8.71 -22.29 -18.11
CA PHE A 199 7.82 -22.79 -17.07
C PHE A 199 8.45 -23.90 -16.21
N MET A 200 9.20 -24.82 -16.82
CA MET A 200 9.86 -25.91 -16.09
C MET A 200 10.96 -25.42 -15.17
N ASP A 201 11.67 -24.35 -15.54
CA ASP A 201 12.70 -23.75 -14.70
C ASP A 201 12.05 -23.10 -13.47
N ILE A 202 10.92 -22.39 -13.65
CA ILE A 202 10.14 -21.83 -12.55
C ILE A 202 9.61 -22.94 -11.64
N LEU A 203 9.07 -24.03 -12.23
CA LEU A 203 8.55 -25.16 -11.46
C LEU A 203 9.65 -25.83 -10.61
N SER A 204 10.87 -25.95 -11.14
CA SER A 204 12.01 -26.52 -10.42
C SER A 204 12.46 -25.72 -9.20
N LEU A 205 12.01 -24.45 -9.06
CA LEU A 205 12.28 -23.66 -7.87
C LEU A 205 11.54 -24.21 -6.64
N ALA A 206 10.42 -24.91 -6.83
CA ALA A 206 9.67 -25.54 -5.74
C ALA A 206 10.48 -26.65 -5.05
N ASP A 207 11.34 -27.35 -5.80
CA ASP A 207 12.22 -28.39 -5.26
C ASP A 207 13.34 -27.83 -4.36
N LYS A 208 13.51 -26.50 -4.34
CA LYS A 208 14.55 -25.80 -3.56
C LYS A 208 14.03 -25.17 -2.27
N ILE A 209 12.75 -25.37 -1.92
CA ILE A 209 12.16 -24.86 -0.68
C ILE A 209 12.84 -25.55 0.51
N ASP A 210 13.33 -24.75 1.45
CA ASP A 210 13.96 -25.24 2.69
C ASP A 210 13.09 -25.01 3.93
N GLU A 211 13.59 -25.43 5.10
CA GLU A 211 12.87 -25.29 6.37
C GLU A 211 12.60 -23.83 6.75
N GLU A 212 13.48 -22.89 6.38
CA GLU A 212 13.28 -21.46 6.66
C GLU A 212 12.14 -20.89 5.82
N ASP A 213 12.05 -21.29 4.55
CA ASP A 213 10.98 -20.90 3.66
C ASP A 213 9.62 -21.41 4.17
N ILE A 214 9.57 -22.67 4.62
CA ILE A 214 8.37 -23.26 5.23
C ILE A 214 8.00 -22.51 6.51
N ALA A 215 8.97 -22.20 7.38
CA ALA A 215 8.72 -21.44 8.59
C ALA A 215 8.16 -20.04 8.30
N HIS A 216 8.68 -19.36 7.27
CA HIS A 216 8.16 -18.07 6.81
C HIS A 216 6.70 -18.18 6.35
N LEU A 217 6.37 -19.19 5.54
CA LEU A 217 4.99 -19.44 5.10
C LEU A 217 4.05 -19.76 6.27
N LEU A 218 4.49 -20.59 7.22
CA LEU A 218 3.73 -20.94 8.42
C LEU A 218 3.52 -19.74 9.35
N SER A 219 4.43 -18.76 9.34
CA SER A 219 4.23 -17.50 10.06
C SER A 219 3.02 -16.73 9.52
N GLY A 220 2.83 -16.72 8.20
CA GLY A 220 1.65 -16.15 7.54
C GLY A 220 0.36 -16.88 7.90
N VAL A 221 0.38 -18.22 7.94
CA VAL A 221 -0.76 -19.03 8.40
C VAL A 221 -1.13 -18.70 9.85
N THR A 222 -0.11 -18.58 10.71
CA THR A 222 -0.30 -18.23 12.13
C THR A 222 -0.90 -16.83 12.27
N MET A 223 -0.44 -15.87 11.47
CA MET A 223 -1.00 -14.51 11.43
C MET A 223 -2.46 -14.52 11.00
N ASN A 224 -2.79 -15.21 9.90
CA ASN A 224 -4.17 -15.31 9.40
C ASN A 224 -5.10 -15.98 10.40
N ARG A 225 -4.64 -17.01 11.13
CA ARG A 225 -5.43 -17.63 12.20
C ARG A 225 -5.71 -16.65 13.34
N LYS A 226 -4.70 -15.91 13.79
CA LYS A 226 -4.89 -14.86 14.81
C LYS A 226 -5.89 -13.81 14.34
N MET A 227 -5.78 -13.36 13.09
CA MET A 227 -6.72 -12.38 12.51
C MET A 227 -8.15 -12.91 12.38
N ALA A 228 -8.35 -14.20 12.14
CA ALA A 228 -9.67 -14.81 12.07
C ALA A 228 -10.37 -14.90 13.43
N ASP A 229 -9.60 -14.88 14.53
CA ASP A 229 -10.12 -14.88 15.90
C ASP A 229 -10.48 -13.46 16.40
N TYR A 230 -10.18 -12.40 15.63
CA TYR A 230 -10.56 -11.00 15.88
C TYR A 230 -11.90 -10.62 15.26
#